data_AF-A0AA38H8S6-F1
#
_entry.id   AF-A0AA38H8S6-F1
#
_cell.length_a   1.000
_cell.length_b   1.000
_cell.length_c   1.000
_cell.angle_alpha   90.00
_cell.angle_beta   90.00
_cell.angle_gamma   90.00
#
_symmetry.space_group_name_H-M   'P 1'
#
loop_
_entity.id
_entity.type
_entity.pdbx_description
1 polymer ?
#
loop_
_entity_poly.entity_id
_entity_poly.type
_entity_poly.pdbx_seq_one_letter_code
_entity_poly.pdbx_strand_id
1 'polypeptide(L)'
;MTAALLLIALSVALPLLLALRVYLVLPDSSKPASRRKDGEKCSLGIFLGSGGHTSEMRTLLSGLDFERYTPRTYVYCPGDDMSLKIVRDLEIAKGSSTESYHLVQLPRARRVAQPLLSTVLTSLKTLWVAFRLFFLQPLLSRPASPWVDVLLVNGPGTCVLVVAVSWIRRILGLRYTKIIYVESFARVKSLSLSGKILRPFVDTFVVQWPDAAGPSNGLPAHSETDGGAICGVGLRDGEGNVTNRVEYKGWLV
;
A
#
# COMPACT_ATOMS: atom_id res chain seq x y z
N MET A 1 7.69 17.52 43.90
CA MET A 1 6.76 16.37 43.86
C MET A 1 5.70 16.51 42.76
N THR A 2 5.04 17.66 42.64
CA THR A 2 4.03 17.93 41.59
C THR A 2 4.55 17.76 40.15
N ALA A 3 5.72 18.30 39.82
CA ALA A 3 6.31 18.17 38.48
C ALA A 3 6.62 16.70 38.11
N ALA A 4 7.11 15.90 39.06
CA ALA A 4 7.39 14.48 38.83
C ALA A 4 6.10 13.68 38.60
N LEU A 5 5.03 13.95 39.37
CA LEU A 5 3.73 13.32 39.17
C LEU A 5 3.12 13.69 37.81
N LEU A 6 3.27 14.94 37.37
CA LEU A 6 2.82 15.38 36.04
C LEU A 6 3.58 14.68 34.90
N LEU A 7 4.90 14.51 35.02
CA LEU A 7 5.70 13.81 34.02
C LEU A 7 5.32 12.32 33.92
N ILE A 8 5.07 11.66 35.07
CA ILE A 8 4.60 10.27 35.11
C ILE A 8 3.19 10.14 34.52
N ALA A 9 2.29 11.06 34.87
CA ALA A 9 0.94 11.07 34.31
C ALA A 9 0.97 11.27 32.78
N LEU A 10 1.80 12.20 32.29
CA LEU A 10 1.93 12.46 30.84
C LEU A 10 2.55 11.27 30.10
N SER A 11 3.56 10.62 30.68
CA SER A 11 4.23 9.47 30.04
C SER A 11 3.32 8.24 29.90
N VAL A 12 2.27 8.13 30.72
CA VAL A 12 1.25 7.08 30.62
C VAL A 12 0.05 7.54 29.78
N ALA A 13 -0.44 8.76 30.00
CA ALA A 13 -1.62 9.27 29.31
C ALA A 13 -1.38 9.47 27.81
N LEU A 14 -0.21 9.99 27.41
CA LEU A 14 0.10 10.24 26.00
C LEU A 14 0.07 8.96 25.13
N PRO A 15 0.76 7.86 25.48
CA PRO A 15 0.67 6.62 24.71
C PRO A 15 -0.73 5.99 24.77
N LEU A 16 -1.46 6.11 25.88
CA LEU A 16 -2.84 5.63 25.96
C LEU A 16 -3.76 6.39 24.98
N LEU A 17 -3.66 7.73 24.96
CA LEU A 17 -4.41 8.58 24.03
C LEU A 17 -4.00 8.33 22.58
N LEU A 18 -2.72 8.10 22.32
CA LEU A 18 -2.24 7.73 20.99
C LEU A 18 -2.79 6.36 20.56
N ALA A 19 -2.77 5.36 21.45
CA ALA A 19 -3.30 4.03 21.18
C ALA A 19 -4.81 4.08 20.93
N LEU A 20 -5.55 4.83 21.75
CA LEU A 20 -6.97 5.08 21.54
C LEU A 20 -7.21 5.78 20.21
N ARG A 21 -6.41 6.81 19.88
CA ARG A 21 -6.51 7.52 18.60
C ARG A 21 -6.28 6.57 17.43
N VAL A 22 -5.22 5.77 17.47
CA VAL A 22 -4.91 4.76 16.45
C VAL A 22 -6.07 3.79 16.29
N TYR A 23 -6.59 3.24 17.39
CA TYR A 23 -7.73 2.32 17.38
C TYR A 23 -8.97 2.94 16.73
N LEU A 24 -9.31 4.17 17.10
CA LEU A 24 -10.49 4.88 16.58
C LEU A 24 -10.36 5.25 15.10
N VAL A 25 -9.13 5.42 14.58
CA VAL A 25 -8.92 5.73 13.16
C VAL A 25 -8.61 4.50 12.32
N LEU A 26 -8.60 3.27 12.88
CA LEU A 26 -8.38 2.06 12.10
C LEU A 26 -9.38 1.98 10.93
N PRO A 27 -8.93 1.56 9.73
CA PRO A 27 -9.83 1.36 8.61
C PRO A 27 -10.88 0.31 8.93
N ASP A 28 -12.13 0.68 8.69
CA ASP A 28 -13.26 -0.20 8.81
C ASP A 28 -13.46 -0.92 7.48
N SER A 29 -12.91 -2.14 7.38
CA SER A 29 -12.99 -2.96 6.17
C SER A 29 -14.41 -3.46 5.85
N SER A 30 -15.38 -3.27 6.76
CA SER A 30 -16.78 -3.62 6.52
C SER A 30 -17.51 -2.57 5.66
N LYS A 31 -16.96 -1.36 5.55
CA LYS A 31 -17.57 -0.29 4.74
C LYS A 31 -17.10 -0.41 3.29
N PRO A 32 -18.02 -0.58 2.33
CA PRO A 32 -17.65 -0.59 0.91
C PRO A 32 -16.98 0.74 0.56
N ALA A 33 -15.96 0.67 -0.30
CA ALA A 33 -15.31 1.88 -0.79
C ALA A 33 -16.36 2.75 -1.47
N SER A 34 -16.46 4.01 -1.04
CA SER A 34 -17.32 4.99 -1.71
C SER A 34 -16.86 5.12 -3.15
N ARG A 35 -17.69 4.65 -4.09
CA ARG A 35 -17.46 4.79 -5.53
C ARG A 35 -17.23 6.26 -5.86
N ARG A 36 -16.09 6.59 -6.44
CA ARG A 36 -15.84 7.96 -6.90
C ARG A 36 -16.71 8.28 -8.10
N LYS A 37 -17.03 9.55 -8.27
CA LYS A 37 -17.83 10.01 -9.41
C LYS A 37 -17.10 9.71 -10.72
N ASP A 38 -17.85 9.40 -11.76
CA ASP A 38 -17.30 9.19 -13.08
C ASP A 38 -16.63 10.50 -13.56
N GLY A 39 -15.38 10.39 -14.03
CA GLY A 39 -14.56 11.54 -14.46
C GLY A 39 -13.69 12.22 -13.39
N GLU A 40 -13.78 11.84 -12.11
CA GLU A 40 -12.90 12.40 -11.07
C GLU A 40 -11.47 11.87 -11.19
N LYS A 41 -10.49 12.77 -11.31
CA LYS A 41 -9.06 12.42 -11.33
C LYS A 41 -8.53 12.13 -9.93
N CYS A 42 -7.69 11.12 -9.82
CA CYS A 42 -7.11 10.66 -8.55
C CYS A 42 -5.59 10.54 -8.67
N SER A 43 -4.85 11.17 -7.77
CA SER A 43 -3.40 10.95 -7.70
C SER A 43 -3.09 9.56 -7.13
N LEU A 44 -2.16 8.84 -7.76
CA LEU A 44 -1.87 7.45 -7.44
C LEU A 44 -0.37 7.27 -7.14
N GLY A 45 -0.04 6.83 -5.93
CA GLY A 45 1.31 6.40 -5.55
C GLY A 45 1.45 4.90 -5.71
N ILE A 46 2.53 4.43 -6.33
CA ILE A 46 2.78 3.01 -6.59
C ILE A 46 4.15 2.65 -6.04
N PHE A 47 4.20 1.73 -5.08
CA PHE A 47 5.47 1.19 -4.61
C PHE A 47 5.89 -0.02 -5.44
N LEU A 48 7.00 0.12 -6.17
CA LEU A 48 7.62 -0.93 -6.94
C LEU A 48 8.62 -1.67 -6.04
N GLY A 49 8.20 -2.83 -5.51
CA GLY A 49 9.15 -3.77 -4.90
C GLY A 49 10.14 -4.28 -5.96
N SER A 50 11.30 -4.81 -5.55
CA SER A 50 12.29 -5.38 -6.48
C SER A 50 11.90 -6.78 -6.97
N GLY A 51 12.25 -7.14 -8.20
CA GLY A 51 12.16 -8.50 -8.72
C GLY A 51 10.72 -8.93 -9.00
N GLY A 52 10.28 -10.09 -8.48
CA GLY A 52 8.95 -10.65 -8.76
C GLY A 52 7.79 -9.70 -8.42
N HIS A 53 7.92 -8.91 -7.35
CA HIS A 53 6.93 -7.91 -6.95
C HIS A 53 6.74 -6.79 -7.98
N THR A 54 7.80 -6.44 -8.72
CA THR A 54 7.71 -5.46 -9.82
C THR A 54 6.84 -5.98 -10.95
N SER A 55 6.99 -7.27 -11.30
CA SER A 55 6.22 -7.92 -12.37
C SER A 55 4.75 -8.10 -11.99
N GLU A 56 4.47 -8.42 -10.72
CA GLU A 56 3.12 -8.42 -10.17
C GLU A 56 2.48 -7.03 -10.33
N MET A 57 3.22 -5.97 -9.96
CA MET A 57 2.76 -4.59 -10.12
C MET A 57 2.55 -4.20 -11.58
N ARG A 58 3.41 -4.65 -12.51
CA ARG A 58 3.21 -4.43 -13.95
C ARG A 58 1.87 -4.97 -14.43
N THR A 59 1.52 -6.17 -13.97
CA THR A 59 0.27 -6.85 -14.34
C THR A 59 -0.95 -6.14 -13.75
N LEU A 60 -0.84 -5.64 -12.52
CA LEU A 60 -1.88 -4.81 -11.90
C LEU A 60 -2.11 -3.51 -12.67
N LEU A 61 -1.02 -2.81 -13.03
CA LEU A 61 -1.08 -1.52 -13.68
C LEU A 61 -1.54 -1.58 -15.14
N SER A 62 -1.31 -2.69 -15.84
CA SER A 62 -1.76 -2.81 -17.24
C SER A 62 -3.29 -2.74 -17.37
N GLY A 63 -4.02 -3.22 -16.35
CA GLY A 63 -5.49 -3.13 -16.27
C GLY A 63 -6.02 -1.79 -15.79
N LEU A 64 -5.15 -0.85 -15.38
CA LEU A 64 -5.57 0.44 -14.84
C LEU A 64 -5.81 1.47 -15.95
N ASP A 65 -6.77 2.36 -15.71
CA ASP A 65 -7.06 3.53 -16.55
C ASP A 65 -6.18 4.74 -16.14
N PHE A 66 -5.24 5.09 -17.00
CA PHE A 66 -4.25 6.15 -16.70
C PHE A 66 -4.83 7.56 -16.87
N GLU A 67 -6.00 7.72 -17.49
CA GLU A 67 -6.66 9.03 -17.58
C GLU A 67 -7.32 9.41 -16.25
N ARG A 68 -7.92 8.43 -15.57
CA ARG A 68 -8.54 8.60 -14.25
C ARG A 68 -7.50 8.75 -13.14
N TYR A 69 -6.45 7.94 -13.14
CA TYR A 69 -5.43 7.95 -12.08
C TYR A 69 -4.24 8.81 -12.48
N THR A 70 -4.37 10.14 -12.43
CA THR A 70 -3.29 11.09 -12.76
C THR A 70 -3.18 12.21 -11.71
N PRO A 71 -1.97 12.64 -11.31
CA PRO A 71 -0.66 12.11 -11.72
C PRO A 71 -0.29 10.81 -10.98
N ARG A 72 0.59 10.01 -11.58
CA ARG A 72 1.10 8.74 -11.02
C ARG A 72 2.49 8.94 -10.44
N THR A 73 2.72 8.56 -9.18
CA THR A 73 4.03 8.63 -8.55
C THR A 73 4.57 7.23 -8.30
N TYR A 74 5.60 6.83 -9.05
CA TYR A 74 6.25 5.54 -8.89
C TYR A 74 7.41 5.65 -7.91
N VAL A 75 7.31 4.92 -6.80
CA VAL A 75 8.36 4.80 -5.79
C VAL A 75 9.17 3.54 -6.09
N TYR A 76 10.47 3.68 -6.35
CA TYR A 76 11.37 2.56 -6.67
C TYR A 76 12.61 2.57 -5.77
N CYS A 77 13.26 1.42 -5.63
CA CYS A 77 14.51 1.30 -4.88
C CYS A 77 15.76 1.46 -5.79
N PRO A 78 16.87 2.01 -5.26
CA PRO A 78 18.13 2.09 -6.01
C PRO A 78 18.64 0.71 -6.42
N GLY A 79 19.08 0.57 -7.67
CA GLY A 79 19.59 -0.68 -8.25
C GLY A 79 18.54 -1.58 -8.90
N ASP A 80 17.27 -1.15 -8.95
CA ASP A 80 16.19 -1.88 -9.61
C ASP A 80 15.92 -1.32 -11.02
N ASP A 81 16.88 -1.48 -11.95
CA ASP A 81 16.76 -0.99 -13.34
C ASP A 81 15.58 -1.63 -14.09
N MET A 82 15.23 -2.88 -13.72
CA MET A 82 14.06 -3.57 -14.24
C MET A 82 12.76 -2.81 -13.94
N SER A 83 12.62 -2.24 -12.75
CA SER A 83 11.45 -1.44 -12.36
C SER A 83 11.32 -0.19 -13.20
N LEU A 84 12.43 0.50 -13.46
CA LEU A 84 12.44 1.70 -14.30
C LEU A 84 12.08 1.37 -15.75
N LYS A 85 12.59 0.25 -16.30
CA LYS A 85 12.24 -0.20 -17.64
C LYS A 85 10.74 -0.54 -17.74
N ILE A 86 10.21 -1.28 -16.77
CA ILE A 86 8.79 -1.64 -16.71
C ILE A 86 7.89 -0.40 -16.70
N VAL A 87 8.21 0.61 -15.88
CA VAL A 87 7.42 1.85 -15.83
C VAL A 87 7.44 2.58 -17.16
N ARG A 88 8.62 2.71 -17.79
CA ARG A 88 8.73 3.36 -19.11
C ARG A 88 7.92 2.61 -20.16
N ASP A 89 8.06 1.29 -20.24
CA ASP A 89 7.31 0.47 -21.20
C ASP A 89 5.79 0.63 -21.01
N LEU A 90 5.33 0.68 -19.75
CA LEU A 90 3.91 0.84 -19.42
C LEU A 90 3.37 2.22 -19.81
N GLU A 91 4.09 3.29 -19.46
CA GLU A 91 3.66 4.66 -19.76
C GLU A 91 3.70 4.94 -21.27
N ILE A 92 4.67 4.37 -22.02
CA ILE A 92 4.70 4.43 -23.49
C ILE A 92 3.51 3.67 -24.09
N ALA A 93 3.25 2.44 -23.62
CA ALA A 93 2.15 1.63 -24.13
C ALA A 93 0.77 2.26 -23.88
N LYS A 94 0.64 3.07 -22.82
CA LYS A 94 -0.58 3.80 -22.47
C LYS A 94 -0.65 5.21 -23.07
N GLY A 95 0.37 5.66 -23.79
CA GLY A 95 0.40 6.96 -24.45
C GLY A 95 0.49 8.15 -23.48
N SER A 96 1.01 7.94 -22.26
CA SER A 96 1.12 9.01 -21.26
C SER A 96 2.24 9.99 -21.59
N SER A 97 1.99 11.28 -21.31
CA SER A 97 3.04 12.31 -21.34
C SER A 97 3.99 12.20 -20.14
N THR A 98 5.18 12.79 -20.25
CA THR A 98 6.19 12.83 -19.18
C THR A 98 5.74 13.62 -17.95
N GLU A 99 4.78 14.54 -18.09
CA GLU A 99 4.19 15.30 -16.96
C GLU A 99 3.14 14.50 -16.18
N SER A 100 2.70 13.39 -16.75
CA SER A 100 1.60 12.56 -16.23
C SER A 100 2.06 11.62 -15.10
N TYR A 101 3.37 11.45 -14.94
CA TYR A 101 3.95 10.62 -13.89
C TYR A 101 5.27 11.18 -13.32
N HIS A 102 5.59 10.75 -12.10
CA HIS A 102 6.80 11.12 -11.38
C HIS A 102 7.50 9.87 -10.86
N LEU A 103 8.84 9.93 -10.82
CA LEU A 103 9.68 8.86 -10.28
C LEU A 103 10.31 9.34 -8.98
N VAL A 104 10.13 8.57 -7.90
CA VAL A 104 10.68 8.88 -6.58
C VAL A 104 11.53 7.71 -6.11
N GLN A 105 12.78 8.00 -5.78
CA GLN A 105 13.72 6.99 -5.30
C GLN A 105 13.64 6.86 -3.77
N LEU A 106 13.47 5.62 -3.28
CA LEU A 106 13.43 5.31 -1.86
C LEU A 106 14.47 4.23 -1.50
N PRO A 107 15.36 4.47 -0.50
CA PRO A 107 16.32 3.47 -0.06
C PRO A 107 15.64 2.20 0.44
N ARG A 108 16.24 1.05 0.17
CA ARG A 108 15.72 -0.25 0.61
C ARG A 108 15.93 -0.44 2.12
N ALA A 109 14.89 -0.85 2.83
CA ALA A 109 14.95 -1.04 4.30
C ALA A 109 15.94 -2.15 4.71
N ARG A 110 16.08 -3.21 3.89
CA ARG A 110 17.00 -4.32 4.10
C ARG A 110 17.61 -4.76 2.77
N ARG A 111 18.94 -4.90 2.69
CA ARG A 111 19.59 -5.63 1.58
C ARG A 111 19.61 -7.13 1.88
N VAL A 112 19.55 -7.95 0.83
CA VAL A 112 19.66 -9.41 0.97
C VAL A 112 20.99 -9.74 1.67
N ALA A 113 20.96 -10.66 2.64
CA ALA A 113 22.09 -11.09 3.48
C ALA A 113 22.66 -10.09 4.51
N GLN A 114 21.93 -9.04 4.90
CA GLN A 114 22.39 -8.14 5.98
C GLN A 114 22.12 -8.69 7.40
N PRO A 115 23.06 -8.48 8.35
CA PRO A 115 22.83 -8.79 9.76
C PRO A 115 21.72 -7.91 10.36
N LEU A 116 21.05 -8.41 11.40
CA LEU A 116 19.86 -7.78 12.00
C LEU A 116 20.14 -6.37 12.55
N LEU A 117 21.30 -6.13 13.16
CA LEU A 117 21.65 -4.80 13.67
C LEU A 117 21.81 -3.76 12.54
N SER A 118 22.52 -4.10 11.46
CA SER A 118 22.67 -3.21 10.31
C SER A 118 21.34 -2.96 9.60
N THR A 119 20.42 -3.93 9.66
CA THR A 119 19.06 -3.79 9.13
C THR A 119 18.26 -2.69 9.85
N VAL A 120 18.46 -2.50 11.15
CA VAL A 120 17.80 -1.43 11.91
C VAL A 120 18.25 -0.06 11.41
N LEU A 121 19.56 0.15 11.22
CA LEU A 121 20.11 1.41 10.72
C LEU A 121 19.64 1.73 9.30
N THR A 122 19.65 0.74 8.40
CA THR A 122 19.14 0.95 7.03
C THR A 122 17.64 1.20 7.01
N SER A 123 16.88 0.51 7.87
CA SER A 123 15.44 0.75 8.02
C SER A 123 15.13 2.14 8.55
N LEU A 124 15.88 2.63 9.54
CA LEU A 124 15.75 4.00 10.06
C LEU A 124 16.10 5.04 8.98
N LYS A 125 17.15 4.81 8.19
CA LYS A 125 17.48 5.67 7.05
C LYS A 125 16.34 5.71 6.04
N THR A 126 15.79 4.55 5.67
CA THR A 126 14.63 4.48 4.77
C THR A 126 13.42 5.20 5.36
N LEU A 127 13.15 5.01 6.65
CA LEU A 127 12.05 5.64 7.36
C LEU A 127 12.19 7.17 7.36
N TRP A 128 13.39 7.69 7.64
CA TRP A 128 13.67 9.13 7.60
C TRP A 128 13.46 9.73 6.21
N VAL A 129 13.96 9.05 5.16
CA VAL A 129 13.77 9.52 3.78
C VAL A 129 12.30 9.46 3.38
N ALA A 130 11.59 8.37 3.70
CA ALA A 130 10.15 8.26 3.47
C ALA A 130 9.37 9.35 4.22
N PHE A 131 9.71 9.61 5.48
CA PHE A 131 9.10 10.67 6.29
C PHE A 131 9.28 12.05 5.65
N ARG A 132 10.48 12.36 5.18
CA ARG A 132 10.74 13.63 4.52
C ARG A 132 9.92 13.79 3.24
N LEU A 133 9.87 12.75 2.41
CA LEU A 133 9.25 12.78 1.07
C LEU A 133 7.72 12.67 1.11
N PHE A 134 7.15 11.80 1.94
CA PHE A 134 5.72 11.48 1.94
C PHE A 134 4.93 12.21 3.02
N PHE A 135 5.60 12.75 4.03
CA PHE A 135 4.95 13.52 5.09
C PHE A 135 5.41 14.98 5.12
N LEU A 136 6.69 15.26 5.38
CA LEU A 136 7.16 16.61 5.68
C LEU A 136 7.04 17.56 4.49
N GLN A 137 7.54 17.16 3.31
CA GLN A 137 7.47 17.98 2.11
C GLN A 137 6.02 18.28 1.67
N PRO A 138 5.12 17.28 1.55
CA PRO A 138 3.69 17.51 1.27
C PRO A 138 3.01 18.38 2.33
N LEU A 139 3.33 18.18 3.62
CA LEU A 139 2.77 18.99 4.70
C LEU A 139 3.15 20.46 4.57
N LEU A 140 4.39 20.76 4.20
CA LEU A 140 4.88 22.13 4.01
C LEU A 140 4.34 22.78 2.73
N SER A 141 4.27 22.03 1.62
CA SER A 141 3.86 22.59 0.32
C SER A 141 2.34 22.64 0.16
N ARG A 142 1.61 21.62 0.62
CA ARG A 142 0.15 21.46 0.43
C ARG A 142 -0.48 20.84 1.68
N PRO A 143 -0.61 21.58 2.79
CA PRO A 143 -1.06 21.01 4.08
C PRO A 143 -2.46 20.37 4.01
N ALA A 144 -3.34 20.86 3.14
CA ALA A 144 -4.70 20.33 2.98
C ALA A 144 -4.79 18.97 2.25
N SER A 145 -3.75 18.57 1.51
CA SER A 145 -3.76 17.36 0.68
C SER A 145 -2.63 16.40 1.07
N PRO A 146 -2.86 15.07 0.97
CA PRO A 146 -1.78 14.11 1.10
C PRO A 146 -0.83 14.18 -0.11
N TRP A 147 0.28 13.44 -0.06
CA TRP A 147 1.23 13.34 -1.17
C TRP A 147 0.62 12.65 -2.41
N VAL A 148 -0.25 11.67 -2.17
CA VAL A 148 -1.14 11.02 -3.15
C VAL A 148 -2.46 10.65 -2.48
N ASP A 149 -3.53 10.55 -3.26
CA ASP A 149 -4.86 10.18 -2.76
C ASP A 149 -4.96 8.67 -2.49
N VAL A 150 -4.35 7.84 -3.35
CA VAL A 150 -4.33 6.39 -3.23
C VAL A 150 -2.89 5.88 -3.31
N LEU A 151 -2.51 4.97 -2.42
CA LEU A 151 -1.21 4.30 -2.40
C LEU A 151 -1.41 2.80 -2.63
N LEU A 152 -0.84 2.30 -3.72
CA LEU A 152 -0.78 0.89 -4.06
C LEU A 152 0.58 0.31 -3.63
N VAL A 153 0.54 -0.68 -2.74
CA VAL A 153 1.74 -1.32 -2.17
C VAL A 153 1.65 -2.83 -2.26
N ASN A 154 2.80 -3.47 -2.50
CA ASN A 154 2.98 -4.92 -2.47
C ASN A 154 4.24 -5.28 -1.66
N GLY A 155 4.30 -6.51 -1.13
CA GLY A 155 5.16 -6.93 -0.02
C GLY A 155 6.64 -7.19 -0.30
N PRO A 156 7.52 -6.24 0.06
CA PRO A 156 8.63 -6.54 0.98
C PRO A 156 8.63 -5.62 2.21
N GLY A 157 9.47 -5.84 3.23
CA GLY A 157 9.47 -5.05 4.48
C GLY A 157 9.61 -3.53 4.32
N THR A 158 10.09 -3.03 3.18
CA THR A 158 10.11 -1.60 2.85
C THR A 158 8.70 -1.01 2.69
N CYS A 159 7.73 -1.78 2.17
CA CYS A 159 6.34 -1.30 2.06
C CYS A 159 5.72 -1.00 3.44
N VAL A 160 6.10 -1.76 4.48
CA VAL A 160 5.61 -1.54 5.85
C VAL A 160 6.00 -0.15 6.34
N LEU A 161 7.22 0.30 6.04
CA LEU A 161 7.69 1.65 6.39
C LEU A 161 6.96 2.74 5.60
N VAL A 162 6.71 2.52 4.30
CA VAL A 162 5.96 3.46 3.46
C VAL A 162 4.53 3.63 3.97
N VAL A 163 3.87 2.52 4.35
CA VAL A 163 2.53 2.53 4.95
C VAL A 163 2.55 3.25 6.29
N ALA A 164 3.51 2.95 7.16
CA ALA A 164 3.63 3.58 8.47
C ALA A 164 3.76 5.11 8.37
N VAL A 165 4.58 5.62 7.44
CA VAL A 165 4.72 7.07 7.20
C VAL A 165 3.43 7.68 6.65
N SER A 166 2.77 7.00 5.69
CA SER A 166 1.51 7.49 5.12
C SER A 166 0.39 7.57 6.16
N TRP A 167 0.45 6.71 7.19
CA TRP A 167 -0.47 6.67 8.31
C TRP A 167 -0.38 7.86 9.27
N ILE A 168 0.75 8.58 9.30
CA ILE A 168 0.96 9.69 10.23
C ILE A 168 -0.14 10.76 10.06
N ARG A 169 -0.49 11.10 8.82
CA ARG A 169 -1.57 12.08 8.54
C ARG A 169 -2.92 11.63 9.09
N ARG A 170 -3.19 10.31 9.04
CA ARG A 170 -4.42 9.71 9.56
C ARG A 170 -4.50 9.85 11.09
N ILE A 171 -3.40 9.59 11.79
CA ILE A 171 -3.31 9.78 13.25
C ILE A 171 -3.59 11.24 13.62
N LEU A 172 -2.99 12.18 12.87
CA LEU A 172 -3.16 13.62 13.06
C LEU A 172 -4.56 14.15 12.69
N GLY A 173 -5.43 13.33 12.10
CA GLY A 173 -6.77 13.77 11.67
C GLY A 173 -6.77 14.67 10.42
N LEU A 174 -5.70 14.64 9.64
CA LEU A 174 -5.61 15.37 8.37
C LEU A 174 -6.19 14.52 7.22
N ARG A 175 -6.45 15.15 6.06
CA ARG A 175 -6.72 14.40 4.82
C ARG A 175 -5.55 13.46 4.54
N TYR A 176 -5.86 12.17 4.38
CA TYR A 176 -4.88 11.08 4.34
C TYR A 176 -4.94 10.32 3.01
N THR A 177 -3.87 9.59 2.73
CA THR A 177 -3.76 8.67 1.58
C THR A 177 -4.49 7.37 1.89
N LYS A 178 -5.40 6.95 1.02
CA LYS A 178 -6.00 5.60 1.09
C LYS A 178 -4.99 4.55 0.67
N ILE A 179 -4.89 3.47 1.42
CA ILE A 179 -3.85 2.46 1.22
C ILE A 179 -4.48 1.16 0.74
N ILE A 180 -4.04 0.71 -0.44
CA ILE A 180 -4.40 -0.58 -1.03
C ILE A 180 -3.16 -1.47 -0.96
N TYR A 181 -3.24 -2.54 -0.18
CA TYR A 181 -2.19 -3.55 -0.12
C TYR A 181 -2.60 -4.76 -0.96
N VAL A 182 -1.71 -5.14 -1.87
CA VAL A 182 -1.88 -6.32 -2.70
C VAL A 182 -0.87 -7.36 -2.25
N GLU A 183 -1.36 -8.49 -1.76
CA GLU A 183 -0.53 -9.63 -1.39
C GLU A 183 0.19 -10.20 -2.63
N SER A 184 1.35 -10.83 -2.42
CA SER A 184 2.11 -11.41 -3.52
C SER A 184 1.41 -12.66 -4.07
N PHE A 185 1.47 -12.83 -5.39
CA PHE A 185 0.92 -13.98 -6.10
C PHE A 185 1.53 -15.31 -5.62
N ALA A 186 2.78 -15.29 -5.15
CA ALA A 186 3.46 -16.47 -4.62
C ALA A 186 2.85 -16.99 -3.29
N ARG A 187 1.98 -16.20 -2.62
CA ARG A 187 1.39 -16.54 -1.32
C ARG A 187 0.05 -17.25 -1.50
N VAL A 188 0.11 -18.54 -1.84
CA VAL A 188 -1.09 -19.35 -2.12
C VAL A 188 -1.79 -19.84 -0.84
N LYS A 189 -1.02 -20.29 0.16
CA LYS A 189 -1.56 -20.95 1.36
C LYS A 189 -1.62 -20.07 2.62
N SER A 190 -0.90 -18.95 2.65
CA SER A 190 -0.85 -18.08 3.82
C SER A 190 -0.33 -16.69 3.47
N LEU A 191 -0.85 -15.67 4.16
CA LEU A 191 -0.38 -14.28 4.05
C LEU A 191 1.11 -14.15 4.36
N SER A 192 1.78 -13.24 3.65
CA SER A 192 3.15 -12.82 3.95
C SER A 192 3.23 -12.16 5.32
N LEU A 193 4.44 -12.07 5.88
CA LEU A 193 4.64 -11.38 7.16
C LEU A 193 4.19 -9.91 7.05
N SER A 194 4.54 -9.24 5.95
CA SER A 194 4.07 -7.89 5.66
C SER A 194 2.55 -7.82 5.56
N GLY A 195 1.91 -8.78 4.87
CA GLY A 195 0.46 -8.85 4.76
C GLY A 195 -0.23 -9.02 6.12
N LYS A 196 0.27 -9.93 6.97
CA LYS A 196 -0.23 -10.10 8.34
C LYS A 196 -0.12 -8.84 9.18
N ILE A 197 1.00 -8.12 9.08
CA ILE A 197 1.25 -6.88 9.82
C ILE A 197 0.35 -5.75 9.32
N LEU A 198 0.21 -5.62 7.99
CA LEU A 198 -0.47 -4.48 7.37
C LEU A 198 -1.98 -4.63 7.28
N ARG A 199 -2.52 -5.85 7.38
CA ARG A 199 -3.96 -6.12 7.28
C ARG A 199 -4.85 -5.14 8.07
N PRO A 200 -4.61 -4.83 9.36
CA PRO A 200 -5.46 -3.89 10.10
C PRO A 200 -5.20 -2.41 9.76
N PHE A 201 -4.12 -2.08 9.04
CA PHE A 201 -3.71 -0.69 8.76
C PHE A 201 -4.01 -0.24 7.33
N VAL A 202 -4.55 -1.11 6.47
CA VAL A 202 -4.84 -0.77 5.07
C VAL A 202 -6.33 -0.60 4.85
N ASP A 203 -6.72 0.30 3.97
CA ASP A 203 -8.13 0.53 3.65
C ASP A 203 -8.68 -0.58 2.76
N THR A 204 -7.85 -1.17 1.92
CA THR A 204 -8.21 -2.31 1.08
C THR A 204 -7.07 -3.32 1.07
N PHE A 205 -7.39 -4.56 1.41
CA PHE A 205 -6.46 -5.68 1.35
C PHE A 205 -6.88 -6.58 0.19
N VAL A 206 -5.99 -6.83 -0.76
CA VAL A 206 -6.27 -7.65 -1.94
C VAL A 206 -5.45 -8.93 -1.85
N VAL A 207 -6.12 -10.07 -1.96
CA VAL A 207 -5.50 -11.41 -2.03
C VAL A 207 -5.86 -12.06 -3.35
N GLN A 208 -5.00 -12.93 -3.84
CA GLN A 208 -5.16 -13.61 -5.13
C GLN A 208 -5.77 -14.99 -4.93
N TRP A 209 -5.53 -15.57 -3.76
CA TRP A 209 -5.90 -16.93 -3.41
C TRP A 209 -6.82 -16.90 -2.19
N PRO A 210 -8.05 -17.46 -2.30
CA PRO A 210 -8.97 -17.57 -1.17
C PRO A 210 -8.34 -18.28 0.02
N ASP A 211 -7.56 -19.35 -0.24
CA ASP A 211 -6.89 -20.15 0.79
C ASP A 211 -5.89 -19.33 1.62
N ALA A 212 -5.30 -18.28 1.05
CA ALA A 212 -4.38 -17.40 1.75
C ALA A 212 -5.11 -16.40 2.68
N ALA A 213 -6.39 -16.13 2.45
CA ALA A 213 -7.20 -15.17 3.22
C ALA A 213 -7.48 -15.63 4.67
N GLY A 214 -7.28 -16.92 4.96
CA GLY A 214 -7.65 -17.58 6.22
C GLY A 214 -9.02 -18.25 6.13
N PRO A 215 -9.45 -18.98 7.17
CA PRO A 215 -10.75 -19.66 7.17
C PRO A 215 -11.88 -18.65 6.97
N SER A 216 -12.53 -18.70 5.81
CA SER A 216 -13.86 -18.13 5.62
C SER A 216 -14.83 -18.99 6.42
N ASN A 217 -15.68 -18.38 7.24
CA ASN A 217 -16.76 -19.09 7.93
C ASN A 217 -17.83 -19.53 6.90
N GLY A 218 -17.52 -20.54 6.09
CA GLY A 218 -18.50 -21.36 5.36
C GLY A 218 -19.32 -20.70 4.26
N LEU A 219 -18.91 -19.57 3.68
CA LEU A 219 -19.65 -18.93 2.57
C LEU A 219 -19.01 -19.23 1.19
N PRO A 220 -19.83 -19.48 0.15
CA PRO A 220 -19.37 -19.90 -1.16
C PRO A 220 -18.52 -18.82 -1.85
N ALA A 221 -17.55 -19.27 -2.65
CA ALA A 221 -16.54 -18.47 -3.34
C ALA A 221 -17.07 -17.47 -4.41
N HIS A 222 -18.36 -17.14 -4.39
CA HIS A 222 -19.02 -16.20 -5.31
C HIS A 222 -19.58 -14.95 -4.62
N SER A 223 -19.46 -14.80 -3.31
CA SER A 223 -19.82 -13.55 -2.65
C SER A 223 -18.61 -12.62 -2.63
N GLU A 224 -18.67 -11.59 -3.47
CA GLU A 224 -18.10 -10.30 -3.12
C GLU A 224 -18.45 -9.99 -1.66
N THR A 225 -17.45 -9.53 -0.91
CA THR A 225 -17.57 -9.08 0.49
C THR A 225 -17.98 -10.15 1.51
N ASP A 226 -17.01 -10.89 2.05
CA ASP A 226 -16.91 -10.94 3.51
C ASP A 226 -15.50 -11.33 4.02
N GLY A 227 -14.95 -10.55 4.95
CA GLY A 227 -13.61 -10.77 5.54
C GLY A 227 -12.56 -9.66 5.35
N GLY A 228 -12.96 -8.49 4.83
CA GLY A 228 -12.10 -7.30 4.67
C GLY A 228 -10.98 -7.42 3.63
N ALA A 229 -10.87 -8.57 2.96
CA ALA A 229 -9.98 -8.81 1.84
C ALA A 229 -10.77 -9.06 0.56
N ILE A 230 -10.43 -8.36 -0.53
CA ILE A 230 -11.04 -8.59 -1.84
C ILE A 230 -10.20 -9.65 -2.56
N CYS A 231 -10.82 -10.78 -2.91
CA CYS A 231 -10.14 -11.84 -3.65
C CYS A 231 -10.10 -11.49 -5.13
N GLY A 232 -8.91 -11.24 -5.70
CA GLY A 232 -8.70 -11.09 -7.14
C GLY A 232 -9.43 -12.20 -7.90
N VAL A 233 -10.28 -11.85 -8.88
CA VAL A 233 -10.98 -12.85 -9.69
C VAL A 233 -9.93 -13.54 -10.56
N GLY A 234 -9.54 -14.76 -10.16
CA GLY A 234 -8.87 -15.70 -11.04
C GLY A 234 -9.86 -16.14 -12.10
N LEU A 235 -9.53 -15.97 -13.37
CA LEU A 235 -10.35 -16.50 -14.46
C LEU A 235 -10.34 -18.04 -14.35
N ARG A 236 -11.52 -18.63 -14.12
CA ARG A 236 -11.72 -20.05 -14.37
C ARG A 236 -11.88 -20.23 -15.88
N ASP A 237 -11.12 -21.13 -16.48
CA ASP A 237 -11.38 -21.53 -17.86
C ASP A 237 -12.70 -22.31 -17.94
N GLY A 238 -13.22 -22.54 -19.15
CA GLY A 238 -14.49 -23.22 -19.40
C GLY A 238 -14.56 -24.67 -18.89
N GLU A 239 -13.46 -25.20 -18.34
CA GLU A 239 -13.33 -26.53 -17.74
C GLU A 239 -13.20 -26.48 -16.19
N GLY A 240 -13.24 -25.28 -15.59
CA GLY A 240 -13.20 -25.10 -14.14
C GLY A 240 -11.80 -25.08 -13.52
N ASN A 241 -10.74 -25.08 -14.31
CA ASN A 241 -9.37 -24.90 -13.83
C ASN A 241 -9.08 -23.41 -13.58
N VAL A 242 -8.39 -23.12 -12.47
CA VAL A 242 -7.95 -21.76 -12.14
C VAL A 242 -6.78 -21.41 -13.06
N THR A 243 -7.01 -20.53 -14.03
CA THR A 243 -5.93 -20.04 -14.89
C THR A 243 -5.03 -19.09 -14.09
N ASN A 244 -3.72 -19.06 -14.37
CA ASN A 244 -2.76 -18.14 -13.76
C ASN A 244 -2.98 -16.65 -14.15
N ARG A 245 -4.13 -16.31 -14.73
CA ARG A 245 -4.51 -14.96 -15.14
C ARG A 245 -5.51 -14.40 -14.12
N VAL A 246 -5.03 -13.49 -13.28
CA VAL A 246 -5.90 -12.65 -12.44
C VAL A 246 -6.21 -11.38 -13.22
N GLU A 247 -7.49 -11.12 -13.48
CA GLU A 247 -7.92 -9.91 -14.19
C GLU A 247 -8.37 -8.84 -13.19
N TYR A 248 -7.59 -7.78 -13.06
CA TYR A 248 -7.83 -6.70 -12.10
C TYR A 248 -8.79 -5.63 -12.67
N LYS A 249 -9.94 -6.02 -13.22
CA LYS A 249 -10.98 -5.07 -13.66
C LYS A 249 -11.83 -4.57 -12.48
N GLY A 250 -11.83 -3.27 -12.22
CA GLY A 250 -12.81 -2.61 -11.33
C GLY A 250 -12.48 -2.55 -9.82
N TRP A 251 -11.31 -2.99 -9.38
CA TRP A 251 -10.92 -3.12 -7.96
C TRP A 251 -10.54 -1.80 -7.30
N LEU A 252 -10.25 -0.79 -8.12
CA LEU A 252 -9.74 0.51 -7.71
C LEU A 252 -10.83 1.60 -7.74
N VAL A 253 -12.09 1.23 -8.03
CA VAL A 253 -13.20 2.12 -8.39
C VAL A 253 -13.65 3.04 -7.25
#